data_AF-A0A2N9GGZ2-F1
#
_entry.id   AF-A0A2N9GGZ2-F1
#
_cell.length_a   1.000
_cell.length_b   1.000
_cell.length_c   1.000
_cell.angle_alpha   90.00
_cell.angle_beta   90.00
_cell.angle_gamma   90.00
#
_symmetry.space_group_name_H-M   'P 1'
#
loop_
_entity.id
_entity.type
_entity.pdbx_description
1 polymer ?
#
loop_
_entity_poly.entity_id
_entity_poly.type
_entity_poly.pdbx_seq_one_letter_code
_entity_poly.pdbx_strand_id
1 'polypeptide(L)'
;MMVDVLFTLCFQDKAPYIEELEEQMQKLHEERASAILVRRAADNDDEMVEVEAAVNAATSVFGQKVISAEMITAATSAAQAASAAVREQTNLAVKLDEFGRDINLQKRMDMTRRAERRKARFDSKRILSMEVDSSNQRIEGELSSDESDSESTAYQHHRKLLLQTADQIFSDASEEYSQLSAVKERFEKWKKDYSSSYRDAYMALSVPAIFSPYVRLELLKWDPLHEDVDFFDMKWHSLLFDYGVPNDGSDFVSDDADSNLVPELVEKVALPILHHEIVHCWDMLSTRETKNAVTATVLVTNYVPTSSEALSDLLVAIRTHLADAVANLTVPTWSPHILKVVPNAARVAAYRFGMSVRLMRNICLWKEILALPVLEKLVLDELLYGKVLPHVRSITANVHDAITRTERVIASLSGVWAGPNVTGERSRKLQPLVDYVLLLGKTLEKKHVIGITESETGGLARRLKKMLVELNEYDNARDIARTFHLKEAL
;
A
#
# COMPACT_ATOMS: atom_id res chain seq x y z
N MET A 1 -18.80 12.28 -40.25
CA MET A 1 -18.15 13.55 -40.66
C MET A 1 -18.98 14.82 -40.39
N MET A 2 -20.16 15.05 -40.99
CA MET A 2 -20.91 16.30 -40.73
C MET A 2 -21.60 16.33 -39.35
N VAL A 3 -22.04 15.18 -38.83
CA VAL A 3 -22.64 15.05 -37.49
C VAL A 3 -21.57 14.98 -36.39
N ASP A 4 -20.44 14.30 -36.64
CA ASP A 4 -19.23 14.42 -35.80
C ASP A 4 -18.84 15.87 -35.61
N VAL A 5 -18.74 16.65 -36.69
CA VAL A 5 -18.30 18.04 -36.63
C VAL A 5 -19.29 18.90 -35.85
N LEU A 6 -20.60 18.72 -36.01
CA LEU A 6 -21.62 19.52 -35.32
C LEU A 6 -21.71 19.24 -33.81
N PHE A 7 -21.63 17.97 -33.38
CA PHE A 7 -21.68 17.64 -31.96
C PHE A 7 -20.34 17.89 -31.27
N THR A 8 -19.21 17.62 -31.95
CA THR A 8 -17.88 17.99 -31.48
C THR A 8 -17.75 19.51 -31.32
N LEU A 9 -18.36 20.31 -32.21
CA LEU A 9 -18.42 21.78 -32.07
C LEU A 9 -19.23 22.25 -30.85
N CYS A 10 -20.33 21.57 -30.49
CA CYS A 10 -21.14 21.95 -29.33
C CYS A 10 -20.48 21.64 -27.98
N PHE A 11 -19.68 20.57 -27.89
CA PHE A 11 -18.97 20.20 -26.65
C PHE A 11 -17.53 20.73 -26.56
N GLN A 12 -16.96 21.22 -27.66
CA GLN A 12 -15.64 21.87 -27.68
C GLN A 12 -15.53 23.05 -26.70
N ASP A 13 -16.62 23.79 -26.48
CA ASP A 13 -16.64 24.90 -25.51
C ASP A 13 -16.59 24.40 -24.05
N LYS A 14 -17.13 23.20 -23.77
CA LYS A 14 -17.17 22.62 -22.42
C LYS A 14 -15.93 21.80 -22.08
N ALA A 15 -15.28 21.22 -23.09
CA ALA A 15 -14.05 20.43 -22.95
C ALA A 15 -12.97 21.09 -22.06
N PRO A 16 -12.55 22.36 -22.28
CA PRO A 16 -11.50 22.98 -21.47
C PRO A 16 -11.90 23.15 -20.00
N TYR A 17 -13.18 23.36 -19.70
CA TYR A 17 -13.66 23.45 -18.31
C TYR A 17 -13.67 22.10 -17.61
N ILE A 18 -13.98 21.02 -18.33
CA ILE A 18 -13.92 19.65 -17.81
C ILE A 18 -12.46 19.26 -17.54
N GLU A 19 -11.57 19.57 -18.48
CA GLU A 19 -10.12 19.34 -18.34
C GLU A 19 -9.55 20.08 -17.13
N GLU A 20 -9.87 21.37 -16.96
CA GLU A 20 -9.45 22.14 -15.78
C GLU A 20 -9.98 21.52 -14.47
N LEU A 21 -11.24 21.05 -14.43
CA LEU A 21 -11.79 20.41 -13.24
C LEU A 21 -11.07 19.09 -12.89
N GLU A 22 -10.73 18.29 -13.91
CA GLU A 22 -9.95 17.07 -13.74
C GLU A 22 -8.55 17.37 -13.23
N GLU A 23 -7.85 18.36 -13.81
CA GLU A 23 -6.52 18.78 -13.38
C GLU A 23 -6.53 19.30 -11.92
N GLN A 24 -7.53 20.11 -11.54
CA GLN A 24 -7.66 20.57 -10.16
C GLN A 24 -7.98 19.43 -9.19
N MET A 25 -8.77 18.43 -9.61
CA MET A 25 -9.05 17.25 -8.78
C MET A 25 -7.80 16.37 -8.60
N GLN A 26 -7.07 16.12 -9.69
CA GLN A 26 -5.80 15.39 -9.68
C GLN A 26 -4.79 16.07 -8.74
N LYS A 27 -4.61 17.38 -8.90
CA LYS A 27 -3.73 18.18 -8.03
C LYS A 27 -4.13 18.10 -6.56
N LEU A 28 -5.43 18.14 -6.26
CA LEU A 28 -5.93 18.01 -4.90
C LEU A 28 -5.59 16.63 -4.29
N HIS A 29 -5.66 15.56 -5.09
CA HIS A 29 -5.27 14.21 -4.69
C HIS A 29 -3.74 14.09 -4.50
N GLU A 30 -2.94 14.66 -5.41
CA GLU A 30 -1.49 14.72 -5.29
C GLU A 30 -1.02 15.46 -4.05
N GLU A 31 -1.63 16.61 -3.74
CA GLU A 31 -1.32 17.39 -2.53
C GLU A 31 -1.61 16.58 -1.26
N ARG A 32 -2.72 15.81 -1.25
CA ARG A 32 -3.06 14.88 -0.16
C ARG A 32 -2.01 13.78 -0.02
N ALA A 33 -1.65 13.11 -1.11
CA ALA A 33 -0.71 12.00 -1.12
C ALA A 33 0.72 12.45 -0.75
N SER A 34 1.20 13.52 -1.37
CA SER A 34 2.53 14.10 -1.12
C SER A 34 2.70 14.54 0.33
N ALA A 35 1.67 15.11 0.97
CA ALA A 35 1.72 15.48 2.38
C ALA A 35 2.00 14.27 3.29
N ILE A 36 1.41 13.11 2.99
CA ILE A 36 1.64 11.87 3.75
C ILE A 36 3.07 11.35 3.52
N LEU A 37 3.49 11.30 2.25
CA LEU A 37 4.82 10.81 1.86
C LEU A 37 5.95 11.66 2.45
N VAL A 38 5.87 12.99 2.29
CA VAL A 38 6.87 13.95 2.81
C VAL A 38 6.95 13.85 4.33
N ARG A 39 5.81 13.77 5.01
CA ARG A 39 5.78 13.64 6.48
C ARG A 39 6.44 12.33 6.93
N ARG A 40 6.10 11.21 6.27
CA ARG A 40 6.70 9.90 6.58
C ARG A 40 8.21 9.91 6.33
N ALA A 41 8.66 10.46 5.21
CA ALA A 41 10.08 10.58 4.89
C ALA A 41 10.81 11.39 5.96
N ALA A 42 10.29 12.57 6.32
CA ALA A 42 10.88 13.41 7.36
C ALA A 42 10.91 12.73 8.74
N ASP A 43 9.84 12.03 9.12
CA ASP A 43 9.78 11.29 10.40
C ASP A 43 10.80 10.13 10.42
N ASN A 44 10.93 9.43 9.30
CA ASN A 44 11.89 8.35 9.10
C ASN A 44 13.33 8.85 9.14
N ASP A 45 13.65 9.93 8.45
CA ASP A 45 14.99 10.48 8.34
C ASP A 45 15.48 11.00 9.70
N ASP A 46 14.63 11.75 10.41
CA ASP A 46 14.96 12.26 11.74
C ASP A 46 15.24 11.13 12.74
N GLU A 47 14.46 10.05 12.70
CA GLU A 47 14.69 8.90 13.57
C GLU A 47 15.95 8.11 13.19
N MET A 48 16.17 7.88 11.89
CA MET A 48 17.32 7.11 11.44
C MET A 48 18.63 7.83 11.72
N VAL A 49 18.73 9.14 11.44
CA VAL A 49 19.95 9.92 11.67
C VAL A 49 20.34 9.90 13.15
N GLU A 50 19.37 10.08 14.05
CA GLU A 50 19.62 10.04 15.50
C GLU A 50 20.08 8.64 15.97
N VAL A 51 19.39 7.59 15.50
CA VAL A 51 19.65 6.22 15.94
C VAL A 51 20.94 5.67 15.33
N GLU A 52 21.25 5.94 14.07
CA GLU A 52 22.48 5.49 13.43
C GLU A 52 23.71 6.09 14.09
N ALA A 53 23.69 7.38 14.44
CA ALA A 53 24.77 8.00 15.20
C ALA A 53 24.99 7.31 16.55
N ALA A 54 23.91 7.04 17.29
CA ALA A 54 23.97 6.35 18.57
C ALA A 54 24.47 4.89 18.45
N VAL A 55 24.02 4.17 17.41
CA VAL A 55 24.44 2.80 17.12
C VAL A 55 25.92 2.75 16.72
N ASN A 56 26.38 3.68 15.88
CA ASN A 56 27.78 3.76 15.46
C ASN A 56 28.71 4.06 16.65
N ALA A 57 28.29 4.96 17.54
CA ALA A 57 29.01 5.25 18.78
C ALA A 57 29.09 4.02 19.70
N ALA A 58 27.96 3.34 19.93
CA ALA A 58 27.92 2.11 20.73
C ALA A 58 28.80 1.00 20.13
N THR A 59 28.71 0.81 18.81
CA THR A 59 29.47 -0.21 18.07
C THR A 59 30.98 0.04 18.16
N SER A 60 31.40 1.31 18.11
CA SER A 60 32.81 1.69 18.27
C SER A 60 33.35 1.33 19.65
N VAL A 61 32.53 1.45 20.71
CA VAL A 61 32.92 1.07 22.07
C VAL A 61 33.04 -0.45 22.23
N PHE A 62 32.19 -1.23 21.53
CA PHE A 62 32.23 -2.70 21.60
C PHE A 62 33.42 -3.34 20.84
N GLY A 63 34.22 -2.57 20.11
CA GLY A 63 35.32 -3.03 19.25
C GLY A 63 36.04 -4.31 19.71
N GLN A 64 35.69 -5.43 19.06
CA GLN A 64 36.32 -6.77 19.09
C GLN A 64 36.73 -7.36 20.46
N LYS A 65 36.17 -6.89 21.58
CA LYS A 65 36.47 -7.42 22.93
C LYS A 65 35.26 -8.08 23.57
N VAL A 66 35.54 -8.93 24.57
CA VAL A 66 34.53 -9.57 25.41
C VAL A 66 33.67 -8.48 26.07
N ILE A 67 32.36 -8.59 25.92
CA ILE A 67 31.38 -7.65 26.47
C ILE A 67 31.44 -7.74 28.00
N SER A 68 31.96 -6.70 28.65
CA SER A 68 31.94 -6.54 30.12
C SER A 68 30.86 -5.56 30.56
N ALA A 69 30.49 -5.57 31.85
CA ALA A 69 29.51 -4.63 32.40
C ALA A 69 29.96 -3.16 32.24
N GLU A 70 31.25 -2.88 32.39
CA GLU A 70 31.85 -1.55 32.18
C GLU A 70 31.79 -1.10 30.71
N MET A 71 31.91 -2.04 29.76
CA MET A 71 31.77 -1.73 28.34
C MET A 71 30.31 -1.43 27.98
N ILE A 72 29.34 -2.11 28.61
CA ILE A 72 27.92 -1.83 28.41
C ILE A 72 27.59 -0.40 28.90
N THR A 73 28.09 0.01 30.07
CA THR A 73 27.86 1.36 30.58
C THR A 73 28.54 2.41 29.71
N ALA A 74 29.80 2.19 29.31
CA ALA A 74 30.52 3.10 28.41
C ALA A 74 29.82 3.22 27.04
N ALA A 75 29.35 2.12 26.46
CA ALA A 75 28.62 2.12 25.19
C ALA A 75 27.27 2.84 25.31
N THR A 76 26.60 2.71 26.46
CA THR A 76 25.34 3.43 26.74
C THR A 76 25.58 4.92 26.82
N SER A 77 26.61 5.37 27.54
CA SER A 77 26.97 6.78 27.64
C SER A 77 27.39 7.36 26.28
N ALA A 78 28.18 6.62 25.50
CA ALA A 78 28.58 7.04 24.16
C ALA A 78 27.39 7.18 23.21
N ALA A 79 26.45 6.22 23.24
CA ALA A 79 25.22 6.29 22.46
C ALA A 79 24.34 7.49 22.83
N GLN A 80 24.18 7.75 24.14
CA GLN A 80 23.43 8.90 24.64
C GLN A 80 24.06 10.23 24.23
N ALA A 81 25.39 10.35 24.34
CA ALA A 81 26.12 11.54 23.93
C ALA A 81 26.00 11.80 22.42
N ALA A 82 26.10 10.76 21.59
CA ALA A 82 25.94 10.87 20.15
C ALA A 82 24.52 11.28 19.73
N SER A 83 23.49 10.66 20.32
CA SER A 83 22.08 11.06 20.10
C SER A 83 21.83 12.51 20.54
N ALA A 84 22.37 12.94 21.68
CA ALA A 84 22.26 14.32 22.15
C ALA A 84 22.96 15.32 21.22
N ALA A 85 24.17 15.01 20.75
CA ALA A 85 24.91 15.85 19.82
C ALA A 85 24.16 16.03 18.48
N VAL A 86 23.55 14.96 17.94
CA VAL A 86 22.72 15.06 16.73
C VAL A 86 21.49 15.93 16.97
N ARG A 87 20.82 15.81 18.12
CA ARG A 87 19.69 16.69 18.48
C ARG A 87 20.11 18.16 18.58
N GLU A 88 21.30 18.44 19.10
CA GLU A 88 21.83 19.80 19.15
C GLU A 88 22.21 20.33 17.76
N GLN A 89 22.77 19.50 16.88
CA GLN A 89 23.13 19.90 15.51
C GLN A 89 21.90 20.11 14.62
N THR A 90 20.87 19.30 14.79
CA THR A 90 19.59 19.40 14.06
C THR A 90 18.71 20.56 14.58
N ASN A 91 18.96 21.03 15.81
CA ASN A 91 18.40 22.29 16.31
C ASN A 91 19.05 23.47 15.57
N LEU A 92 18.48 23.83 14.41
CA LEU A 92 18.89 24.96 13.61
C LEU A 92 19.07 26.22 14.47
N ALA A 93 20.26 26.81 14.45
CA ALA A 93 20.55 28.04 15.18
C ALA A 93 19.57 29.15 14.78
N VAL A 94 19.24 30.03 15.73
CA VAL A 94 18.40 31.20 15.49
C VAL A 94 19.04 32.02 14.38
N LYS A 95 18.34 32.17 13.26
CA LYS A 95 18.82 32.98 12.13
C LYS A 95 17.78 34.04 11.86
N LEU A 96 18.13 35.28 12.20
CA LEU A 96 17.25 36.42 12.02
C LEU A 96 17.40 36.96 10.59
N ASP A 97 16.27 37.30 9.96
CA ASP A 97 16.27 38.08 8.73
C ASP A 97 16.54 39.58 9.02
N GLU A 98 16.59 40.39 7.97
CA GLU A 98 16.80 41.85 8.06
C GLU A 98 15.73 42.58 8.89
N PHE A 99 14.60 41.93 9.17
CA PHE A 99 13.50 42.44 9.99
C PHE A 99 13.46 41.83 11.40
N GLY A 100 14.48 41.05 11.80
CA GLY A 100 14.58 40.44 13.12
C GLY A 100 13.70 39.20 13.32
N ARG A 101 13.15 38.61 12.25
CA ARG A 101 12.32 37.39 12.31
C ARG A 101 13.21 36.16 12.20
N ASP A 102 13.00 35.19 13.09
CA ASP A 102 13.73 33.92 13.04
C ASP A 102 13.20 33.02 11.91
N ILE A 103 14.00 32.88 10.85
CA ILE A 103 13.65 32.08 9.68
C ILE A 103 13.66 30.57 9.97
N ASN A 104 14.30 30.14 11.05
CA ASN A 104 14.40 28.74 11.46
C ASN A 104 13.37 28.34 12.52
N LEU A 105 12.58 29.29 13.04
CA LEU A 105 11.60 29.04 14.10
C LEU A 105 10.58 27.98 13.68
N GLN A 106 9.97 28.15 12.50
CA GLN A 106 8.96 27.23 11.99
C GLN A 106 9.50 25.80 11.86
N LYS A 107 10.71 25.64 11.30
CA LYS A 107 11.37 24.34 11.16
C LYS A 107 11.60 23.67 12.53
N ARG A 108 12.00 24.44 13.55
CA ARG A 108 12.17 23.92 14.92
C ARG A 108 10.85 23.49 15.56
N MET A 109 9.79 24.27 15.38
CA MET A 109 8.45 23.92 15.86
C MET A 109 7.94 22.65 15.16
N ASP A 110 8.14 22.53 13.85
CA ASP A 110 7.75 21.35 13.08
C ASP A 110 8.50 20.08 13.49
N MET A 111 9.81 20.17 13.71
CA MET A 111 10.63 19.09 14.27
C MET A 111 10.10 18.62 15.64
N THR A 112 9.82 19.58 16.52
CA THR A 112 9.35 19.31 17.89
C THR A 112 7.99 18.63 17.87
N ARG A 113 7.05 19.16 17.08
CA ARG A 113 5.71 18.60 16.89
C ARG A 113 5.76 17.17 16.35
N ARG A 114 6.66 16.89 15.41
CA ARG A 114 6.88 15.53 14.85
C ARG A 114 7.43 14.58 15.91
N ALA A 115 8.42 15.00 16.69
CA ALA A 115 8.97 14.20 17.79
C ALA A 115 7.93 13.88 18.87
N GLU A 116 7.12 14.85 19.28
CA GLU A 116 6.04 14.67 20.26
C GLU A 116 4.96 13.70 19.75
N ARG A 117 4.54 13.85 18.49
CA ARG A 117 3.56 12.96 17.85
C ARG A 117 4.06 11.52 17.85
N ARG A 118 5.31 11.29 17.46
CA ARG A 118 5.94 9.95 17.47
C ARG A 118 5.95 9.35 18.87
N LYS A 119 6.35 10.13 19.88
CA LYS A 119 6.35 9.70 21.27
C LYS A 119 4.94 9.33 21.76
N ALA A 120 3.95 10.18 21.48
CA ALA A 120 2.56 9.92 21.85
C ALA A 120 2.00 8.65 21.21
N ARG A 121 2.30 8.40 19.92
CA ARG A 121 1.94 7.16 19.22
C ARG A 121 2.56 5.93 19.89
N PHE A 122 3.85 6.00 20.19
CA PHE A 122 4.55 4.91 20.87
C PHE A 122 3.97 4.63 22.26
N ASP A 123 3.77 5.67 23.07
CA ASP A 123 3.22 5.53 24.42
C ASP A 123 1.80 4.95 24.39
N SER A 124 0.95 5.40 23.45
CA SER A 124 -0.40 4.84 23.24
C SER A 124 -0.36 3.35 22.89
N LYS A 125 0.51 2.94 21.97
CA LYS A 125 0.68 1.52 21.60
C LYS A 125 1.21 0.67 22.74
N ARG A 126 2.15 1.20 23.53
CA ARG A 126 2.67 0.51 24.71
C ARG A 126 1.56 0.25 25.73
N ILE A 127 0.62 1.18 25.91
CA ILE A 127 -0.54 0.99 26.77
C ILE A 127 -1.46 -0.10 26.20
N LEU A 128 -1.80 -0.03 24.91
CA LEU A 128 -2.66 -1.02 24.25
C LEU A 128 -2.08 -2.44 24.27
N SER A 129 -0.75 -2.59 24.19
CA SER A 129 -0.10 -3.91 24.22
C SER A 129 -0.01 -4.52 25.62
N MET A 130 -0.19 -3.72 26.68
CA MET A 130 -0.32 -4.22 28.06
C MET A 130 -1.73 -4.76 28.36
N GLU A 131 -2.73 -4.40 27.55
CA GLU A 131 -4.14 -4.82 27.71
C GLU A 131 -4.49 -6.10 26.91
N VAL A 132 -3.63 -6.55 25.99
CA VAL A 132 -3.88 -7.69 25.10
C VAL A 132 -3.03 -8.90 25.48
N ASP A 133 -3.66 -10.09 25.46
CA ASP A 133 -3.00 -11.36 25.77
C ASP A 133 -1.84 -11.70 24.80
N SER A 134 -0.77 -12.28 25.33
CA SER A 134 0.58 -12.36 24.75
C SER A 134 0.69 -13.00 23.34
N SER A 135 -0.30 -13.78 22.92
CA SER A 135 -0.29 -14.51 21.64
C SER A 135 -0.58 -13.65 20.41
N ASN A 136 -1.11 -12.43 20.58
CA ASN A 136 -1.48 -11.52 19.49
C ASN A 136 -0.65 -10.22 19.47
N GLN A 137 0.50 -10.18 20.15
CA GLN A 137 1.32 -8.98 20.30
C GLN A 137 1.77 -8.45 18.93
N ARG A 138 1.14 -7.36 18.46
CA ARG A 138 1.39 -6.73 17.16
C ARG A 138 2.74 -6.02 17.18
N ILE A 139 3.48 -6.10 16.08
CA ILE A 139 4.75 -5.38 15.97
C ILE A 139 4.49 -3.98 15.46
N GLU A 140 5.25 -3.02 15.98
CA GLU A 140 5.19 -1.64 15.53
C GLU A 140 5.43 -1.54 14.01
N GLY A 141 4.65 -0.72 13.31
CA GLY A 141 4.76 -0.55 11.85
C GLY A 141 3.91 -1.52 11.02
N GLU A 142 3.28 -2.53 11.63
CA GLU A 142 2.43 -3.51 10.90
C GLU A 142 1.07 -2.96 10.44
N LEU A 143 0.60 -1.83 11.01
CA LEU A 143 -0.73 -1.26 10.70
C LEU A 143 -0.62 0.05 9.93
N SER A 144 -1.39 0.19 8.85
CA SER A 144 -1.47 1.43 8.06
C SER A 144 -2.13 2.59 8.82
N SER A 145 -3.05 2.30 9.76
CA SER A 145 -3.70 3.29 10.62
C SER A 145 -2.73 4.09 11.50
N ASP A 146 -1.50 3.58 11.69
CA ASP A 146 -0.45 4.28 12.41
C ASP A 146 -0.04 5.59 11.73
N GLU A 147 -0.31 5.72 10.42
CA GLU A 147 0.08 6.86 9.59
C GLU A 147 -1.10 7.65 9.01
N SER A 148 -2.34 7.26 9.26
CA SER A 148 -3.50 7.97 8.68
C SER A 148 -3.68 9.33 9.37
N ASP A 149 -3.71 10.41 8.56
CA ASP A 149 -4.29 11.67 8.98
C ASP A 149 -5.80 11.58 8.73
N SER A 150 -6.60 11.99 9.72
CA SER A 150 -7.99 12.35 9.47
C SER A 150 -8.03 13.35 8.31
N GLU A 151 -8.90 13.15 7.34
CA GLU A 151 -9.03 14.06 6.20
C GLU A 151 -9.08 15.51 6.66
N SER A 152 -8.21 16.35 6.09
CA SER A 152 -8.19 17.77 6.42
C SER A 152 -9.52 18.38 6.01
N THR A 153 -10.14 19.17 6.89
CA THR A 153 -11.35 19.93 6.58
C THR A 153 -11.17 20.80 5.33
N ALA A 154 -9.94 21.26 5.07
CA ALA A 154 -9.58 21.96 3.84
C ALA A 154 -9.73 21.08 2.60
N TYR A 155 -9.24 19.84 2.61
CA TYR A 155 -9.38 18.91 1.48
C TYR A 155 -10.85 18.65 1.16
N GLN A 156 -11.65 18.32 2.19
CA GLN A 156 -13.09 18.06 2.02
C GLN A 156 -13.83 19.28 1.46
N HIS A 157 -13.47 20.49 1.91
CA HIS A 157 -14.05 21.72 1.40
C HIS A 157 -13.71 21.96 -0.08
N HIS A 158 -12.44 21.82 -0.47
CA HIS A 158 -12.01 22.01 -1.87
C HIS A 158 -12.63 20.96 -2.79
N ARG A 159 -12.63 19.68 -2.40
CA ARG A 159 -13.29 18.61 -3.16
C ARG A 159 -14.77 18.92 -3.38
N LYS A 160 -15.48 19.35 -2.32
CA LYS A 160 -16.90 19.71 -2.43
C LYS A 160 -17.12 20.86 -3.40
N LEU A 161 -16.27 21.89 -3.39
CA LEU A 161 -16.37 23.03 -4.29
C LEU A 161 -16.15 22.62 -5.76
N LEU A 162 -15.17 21.75 -6.02
CA LEU A 162 -14.92 21.21 -7.37
C LEU A 162 -16.13 20.42 -7.88
N LEU A 163 -16.69 19.53 -7.07
CA LEU A 163 -17.88 18.74 -7.44
C LEU A 163 -19.10 19.63 -7.67
N GLN A 164 -19.31 20.67 -6.86
CA GLN A 164 -20.37 21.64 -7.08
C GLN A 164 -20.19 22.43 -8.38
N THR A 165 -18.95 22.70 -8.78
CA THR A 165 -18.64 23.39 -10.03
C THR A 165 -18.88 22.47 -11.22
N ALA A 166 -18.51 21.19 -11.11
CA ALA A 166 -18.80 20.15 -12.10
C ALA A 166 -20.31 20.02 -12.39
N ASP A 167 -21.15 20.07 -11.36
CA ASP A 167 -22.61 20.00 -11.51
C ASP A 167 -23.20 21.20 -12.30
N GLN A 168 -22.47 22.30 -12.45
CA GLN A 168 -22.94 23.50 -13.17
C GLN A 168 -22.46 23.60 -14.63
N ILE A 169 -21.58 22.69 -15.09
CA ILE A 169 -20.96 22.79 -16.42
C ILE A 169 -21.97 22.82 -17.57
N PHE A 170 -23.07 22.08 -17.45
CA PHE A 170 -24.16 22.00 -18.42
C PHE A 170 -25.42 22.79 -18.02
N SER A 171 -25.33 23.68 -17.02
CA SER A 171 -26.47 24.46 -16.52
C SER A 171 -27.07 25.43 -17.55
N ASP A 172 -26.25 25.87 -18.51
CA ASP A 172 -26.61 26.76 -19.61
C ASP A 172 -27.02 26.01 -20.89
N ALA A 173 -26.86 24.69 -20.92
CA ALA A 173 -27.35 23.86 -22.02
C ALA A 173 -28.87 23.65 -21.92
N SER A 174 -29.55 23.50 -23.07
CA SER A 174 -30.96 23.11 -23.07
C SER A 174 -31.13 21.74 -22.41
N GLU A 175 -32.30 21.49 -21.81
CA GLU A 175 -32.64 20.23 -21.11
C GLU A 175 -32.32 18.98 -21.94
N GLU A 176 -32.48 19.06 -23.26
CA GLU A 176 -32.21 17.99 -24.22
C GLU A 176 -30.73 17.56 -24.33
N TYR A 177 -29.80 18.40 -23.86
CA TYR A 177 -28.36 18.19 -23.90
C TYR A 177 -27.70 18.38 -22.51
N SER A 178 -28.45 18.71 -21.47
CA SER A 178 -27.86 18.91 -20.14
C SER A 178 -27.72 17.60 -19.35
N GLN A 179 -28.46 16.55 -19.73
CA GLN A 179 -28.50 15.27 -19.03
C GLN A 179 -28.11 14.11 -19.93
N LEU A 180 -27.24 13.21 -19.42
CA LEU A 180 -26.82 12.00 -20.15
C LEU A 180 -28.01 11.14 -20.58
N SER A 181 -29.04 10.99 -19.74
CA SER A 181 -30.23 10.20 -20.04
C SER A 181 -31.01 10.75 -21.25
N ALA A 182 -31.14 12.08 -21.37
CA ALA A 182 -31.84 12.72 -22.47
C ALA A 182 -31.07 12.56 -23.79
N VAL A 183 -29.74 12.69 -23.74
CA VAL A 183 -28.87 12.47 -24.90
C VAL A 183 -28.90 11.00 -25.32
N LYS A 184 -28.82 10.07 -24.37
CA LYS A 184 -28.95 8.63 -24.61
C LYS A 184 -30.23 8.30 -25.39
N GLU A 185 -31.38 8.73 -24.88
CA GLU A 185 -32.69 8.44 -25.48
C GLU A 185 -32.76 8.90 -26.95
N ARG A 186 -32.16 10.06 -27.27
CA ARG A 186 -32.11 10.58 -28.64
C ARG A 186 -31.34 9.68 -29.59
N PHE A 187 -30.15 9.23 -29.18
CA PHE A 187 -29.34 8.36 -30.02
C PHE A 187 -29.92 6.95 -30.13
N GLU A 188 -30.54 6.43 -29.06
CA GLU A 188 -31.28 5.15 -29.13
C GLU A 188 -32.47 5.25 -30.08
N LYS A 189 -33.24 6.35 -30.02
CA LYS A 189 -34.33 6.60 -30.95
C LYS A 189 -33.81 6.72 -32.38
N TRP A 190 -32.68 7.39 -32.60
CA TRP A 190 -32.07 7.47 -33.93
C TRP A 190 -31.65 6.08 -34.45
N LYS A 191 -30.97 5.28 -33.62
CA LYS A 191 -30.58 3.90 -33.95
C LYS A 191 -31.80 3.03 -34.31
N LYS A 192 -32.89 3.19 -33.56
CA LYS A 192 -34.14 2.44 -33.77
C LYS A 192 -34.92 2.89 -35.01
N ASP A 193 -35.20 4.18 -35.12
CA ASP A 193 -36.12 4.72 -36.13
C ASP A 193 -35.42 4.96 -37.49
N TYR A 194 -34.10 5.20 -37.49
CA TYR A 194 -33.31 5.47 -38.70
C TYR A 194 -31.95 4.75 -38.71
N SER A 195 -31.98 3.42 -38.52
CA SER A 195 -30.79 2.57 -38.44
C SER A 195 -29.80 2.71 -39.61
N SER A 196 -30.28 2.89 -40.85
CA SER A 196 -29.40 3.11 -42.01
C SER A 196 -28.63 4.41 -41.89
N SER A 197 -29.30 5.51 -41.51
CA SER A 197 -28.65 6.81 -41.33
C SER A 197 -27.68 6.81 -40.17
N TYR A 198 -27.98 6.09 -39.09
CA TYR A 198 -27.09 5.94 -37.93
C TYR A 198 -25.78 5.25 -38.33
N ARG A 199 -25.88 4.14 -39.08
CA ARG A 199 -24.72 3.40 -39.59
C ARG A 199 -23.92 4.21 -40.62
N ASP A 200 -24.60 4.85 -41.58
CA ASP A 200 -23.95 5.62 -42.65
C ASP A 200 -23.22 6.86 -42.10
N ALA A 201 -23.66 7.38 -40.95
CA ALA A 201 -22.99 8.45 -40.22
C ALA A 201 -21.84 7.97 -39.32
N TYR A 202 -21.58 6.65 -39.26
CA TYR A 202 -20.58 6.01 -38.38
C TYR A 202 -20.81 6.29 -36.89
N MET A 203 -22.07 6.44 -36.47
CA MET A 203 -22.39 6.88 -35.12
C MET A 203 -21.82 6.00 -34.01
N ALA A 204 -21.71 4.68 -34.23
CA ALA A 204 -21.12 3.78 -33.24
C ALA A 204 -19.67 4.15 -32.85
N LEU A 205 -18.93 4.80 -33.74
CA LEU A 205 -17.57 5.31 -33.46
C LEU A 205 -17.59 6.68 -32.77
N SER A 206 -18.68 7.43 -32.88
CA SER A 206 -18.81 8.80 -32.37
C SER A 206 -19.48 8.86 -31.00
N VAL A 207 -20.37 7.90 -30.71
CA VAL A 207 -21.16 7.87 -29.46
C VAL A 207 -20.28 7.84 -28.20
N PRO A 208 -19.17 7.08 -28.12
CA PRO A 208 -18.25 7.17 -26.98
C PRO A 208 -17.74 8.60 -26.73
N ALA A 209 -17.36 9.32 -27.79
CA ALA A 209 -16.91 10.71 -27.70
C ALA A 209 -18.03 11.67 -27.26
N ILE A 210 -19.27 11.38 -27.66
CA ILE A 210 -20.45 12.18 -27.29
C ILE A 210 -20.82 12.01 -25.81
N PHE A 211 -20.72 10.79 -25.27
CA PHE A 211 -21.05 10.52 -23.86
C PHE A 211 -19.88 10.83 -22.91
N SER A 212 -18.64 10.83 -23.40
CA SER A 212 -17.43 11.05 -22.61
C SER A 212 -17.50 12.28 -21.67
N PRO A 213 -17.96 13.48 -22.08
CA PRO A 213 -18.06 14.65 -21.19
C PRO A 213 -18.91 14.41 -19.93
N TYR A 214 -20.01 13.67 -20.03
CA TYR A 214 -20.86 13.36 -18.88
C TYR A 214 -20.21 12.33 -17.96
N VAL A 215 -19.60 11.32 -18.56
CA VAL A 215 -18.88 10.25 -17.85
C VAL A 215 -17.71 10.84 -17.08
N ARG A 216 -16.91 11.71 -17.71
CA ARG A 216 -15.81 12.47 -17.11
C ARG A 216 -16.24 13.25 -15.87
N LEU A 217 -17.32 14.04 -15.98
CA LEU A 217 -17.84 14.83 -14.86
C LEU A 217 -18.35 13.95 -13.70
N GLU A 218 -19.00 12.82 -13.98
CA GLU A 218 -19.42 11.91 -12.92
C GLU A 218 -18.23 11.19 -12.27
N LEU A 219 -17.22 10.79 -13.06
CA LEU A 219 -16.01 10.12 -12.58
C LEU A 219 -15.12 11.03 -11.73
N LEU A 220 -15.30 12.35 -11.71
CA LEU A 220 -14.68 13.23 -10.69
C LEU A 220 -15.04 12.80 -9.25
N LYS A 221 -16.14 12.06 -9.07
CA LYS A 221 -16.56 11.52 -7.78
C LYS A 221 -15.82 10.23 -7.44
N TRP A 222 -15.25 9.54 -8.41
CA TRP A 222 -14.59 8.27 -8.22
C TRP A 222 -13.18 8.47 -7.62
N ASP A 223 -13.01 8.08 -6.36
CA ASP A 223 -11.72 7.99 -5.69
C ASP A 223 -11.34 6.52 -5.52
N PRO A 224 -10.59 5.92 -6.47
CA PRO A 224 -10.28 4.50 -6.48
C PRO A 224 -9.34 4.05 -5.34
N LEU A 225 -8.74 4.97 -4.60
CA LEU A 225 -7.79 4.66 -3.53
C LEU A 225 -8.42 4.75 -2.13
N HIS A 226 -9.39 5.65 -1.94
CA HIS A 226 -9.93 5.92 -0.60
C HIS A 226 -11.39 5.55 -0.43
N GLU A 227 -12.24 5.66 -1.46
CA GLU A 227 -13.65 5.32 -1.33
C GLU A 227 -13.88 3.83 -1.62
N ASP A 228 -14.86 3.23 -0.95
CA ASP A 228 -15.25 1.82 -1.19
C ASP A 228 -16.28 1.72 -2.35
N VAL A 229 -16.67 2.85 -2.93
CA VAL A 229 -17.60 2.94 -4.05
C VAL A 229 -16.79 2.92 -5.33
N ASP A 230 -17.03 1.91 -6.17
CA ASP A 230 -16.43 1.82 -7.49
C ASP A 230 -17.29 2.53 -8.56
N PHE A 231 -16.80 2.62 -9.80
CA PHE A 231 -17.56 3.26 -10.86
C PHE A 231 -18.72 2.40 -11.39
N PHE A 232 -18.80 1.12 -11.01
CA PHE A 232 -19.86 0.21 -11.48
C PHE A 232 -21.23 0.67 -10.99
N ASP A 233 -21.29 1.18 -9.76
CA ASP A 233 -22.53 1.68 -9.15
C ASP A 233 -22.91 3.12 -9.60
N MET A 234 -22.14 3.73 -10.50
CA MET A 234 -22.40 5.10 -10.98
C MET A 234 -23.53 5.15 -12.02
N LYS A 235 -24.17 6.32 -12.13
CA LYS A 235 -25.34 6.50 -13.00
C LYS A 235 -24.98 6.33 -14.46
N TRP A 236 -23.85 6.89 -14.91
CA TRP A 236 -23.41 6.75 -16.30
C TRP A 236 -23.27 5.28 -16.71
N HIS A 237 -22.75 4.43 -15.82
CA HIS A 237 -22.53 3.02 -16.11
C HIS A 237 -23.86 2.31 -16.30
N SER A 238 -24.75 2.40 -15.30
CA SER A 238 -26.09 1.80 -15.37
C SER A 238 -26.92 2.33 -16.55
N LEU A 239 -26.79 3.60 -16.90
CA LEU A 239 -27.49 4.20 -18.04
C LEU A 239 -26.97 3.72 -19.38
N LEU A 240 -25.66 3.51 -19.54
CA LEU A 240 -25.06 3.15 -20.84
C LEU A 240 -24.86 1.64 -21.02
N PHE A 241 -24.99 0.84 -19.96
CA PHE A 241 -24.78 -0.60 -20.00
C PHE A 241 -25.72 -1.32 -20.98
N ASP A 242 -26.97 -0.86 -21.10
CA ASP A 242 -27.98 -1.42 -22.01
C ASP A 242 -28.12 -0.62 -23.32
N TYR A 243 -27.16 0.26 -23.62
CA TYR A 243 -27.25 1.14 -24.78
C TYR A 243 -27.41 0.34 -26.08
N GLY A 244 -28.50 0.60 -26.79
CA GLY A 244 -28.78 -0.05 -28.07
C GLY A 244 -29.36 -1.46 -27.96
N VAL A 245 -29.65 -1.95 -26.75
CA VAL A 245 -30.40 -3.21 -26.54
C VAL A 245 -31.89 -2.98 -26.79
N PRO A 246 -32.55 -3.77 -27.65
CA PRO A 246 -33.98 -3.65 -27.85
C PRO A 246 -34.78 -3.99 -26.58
N ASN A 247 -35.76 -3.16 -26.23
CA ASN A 247 -36.68 -3.37 -25.09
C ASN A 247 -37.58 -4.62 -25.21
N ASP A 248 -37.50 -5.38 -26.31
CA ASP A 248 -38.31 -6.57 -26.56
C ASP A 248 -37.72 -7.87 -25.96
N GLY A 249 -36.55 -7.79 -25.32
CA GLY A 249 -35.88 -8.91 -24.69
C GLY A 249 -35.20 -9.87 -25.68
N SER A 250 -35.03 -9.46 -26.93
CA SER A 250 -34.13 -10.16 -27.85
C SER A 250 -32.67 -10.01 -27.41
N ASP A 251 -31.93 -11.12 -27.43
CA ASP A 251 -30.51 -11.15 -27.07
C ASP A 251 -29.68 -10.18 -27.94
N PHE A 252 -28.56 -9.70 -27.39
CA PHE A 252 -27.57 -8.92 -28.12
C PHE A 252 -27.31 -9.52 -29.51
N VAL A 253 -27.41 -8.71 -30.56
CA VAL A 253 -26.80 -9.09 -31.84
C VAL A 253 -25.31 -9.19 -31.57
N SER A 254 -24.72 -10.38 -31.72
CA SER A 254 -23.34 -10.68 -31.31
C SER A 254 -22.25 -9.85 -32.03
N ASP A 255 -22.64 -8.95 -32.91
CA ASP A 255 -21.81 -8.08 -33.74
C ASP A 255 -22.37 -6.64 -33.77
N ASP A 256 -23.09 -6.22 -32.72
CA ASP A 256 -23.53 -4.83 -32.60
C ASP A 256 -22.31 -3.92 -32.39
N ALA A 257 -22.12 -2.97 -33.30
CA ALA A 257 -20.99 -2.04 -33.31
C ALA A 257 -20.92 -1.18 -32.03
N ASP A 258 -22.06 -0.98 -31.34
CA ASP A 258 -22.13 -0.22 -30.10
C ASP A 258 -21.82 -1.06 -28.84
N SER A 259 -21.63 -2.39 -28.96
CA SER A 259 -21.36 -3.28 -27.81
C SER A 259 -20.08 -2.91 -27.04
N ASN A 260 -19.16 -2.20 -27.70
CA ASN A 260 -17.90 -1.74 -27.10
C ASN A 260 -18.00 -0.37 -26.44
N LEU A 261 -19.19 0.25 -26.37
CA LEU A 261 -19.36 1.59 -25.81
C LEU A 261 -18.81 1.72 -24.38
N VAL A 262 -19.26 0.87 -23.46
CA VAL A 262 -18.79 0.91 -22.06
C VAL A 262 -17.32 0.52 -21.96
N PRO A 263 -16.82 -0.57 -22.58
CA PRO A 263 -15.40 -0.86 -22.64
C PRO A 263 -14.52 0.30 -23.13
N GLU A 264 -14.93 0.99 -24.20
CA GLU A 264 -14.19 2.13 -24.75
C GLU A 264 -14.18 3.32 -23.79
N LEU A 265 -15.31 3.63 -23.15
CA LEU A 265 -15.36 4.68 -22.11
C LEU A 265 -14.49 4.33 -20.90
N VAL A 266 -14.47 3.07 -20.47
CA VAL A 266 -13.58 2.63 -19.38
C VAL A 266 -12.12 2.77 -19.79
N GLU A 267 -11.74 2.35 -21.00
CA GLU A 267 -10.37 2.45 -21.49
C GLU A 267 -9.92 3.91 -21.69
N LYS A 268 -10.80 4.78 -22.20
CA LYS A 268 -10.45 6.18 -22.56
C LYS A 268 -10.65 7.18 -21.44
N VAL A 269 -11.46 6.87 -20.42
CA VAL A 269 -11.81 7.83 -19.35
C VAL A 269 -11.46 7.31 -17.97
N ALA A 270 -11.99 6.15 -17.58
CA ALA A 270 -11.77 5.62 -16.22
C ALA A 270 -10.32 5.14 -16.01
N LEU A 271 -9.76 4.41 -16.97
CA LEU A 271 -8.40 3.87 -16.85
C LEU A 271 -7.33 4.96 -16.70
N PRO A 272 -7.35 6.09 -17.44
CA PRO A 272 -6.44 7.21 -17.21
C PRO A 272 -6.51 7.79 -15.79
N ILE A 273 -7.71 7.88 -15.19
CA ILE A 273 -7.87 8.32 -13.79
C ILE A 273 -7.18 7.32 -12.86
N LEU A 274 -7.46 6.02 -12.99
CA LEU A 274 -6.81 5.00 -12.17
C LEU A 274 -5.28 5.00 -12.35
N HIS A 275 -4.80 5.15 -13.58
CA HIS A 275 -3.38 5.24 -13.88
C HIS A 275 -2.74 6.45 -13.16
N HIS A 276 -3.36 7.63 -13.24
CA HIS A 276 -2.90 8.82 -12.54
C HIS A 276 -2.82 8.60 -11.02
N GLU A 277 -3.89 8.06 -10.42
CA GLU A 277 -3.94 7.77 -8.99
C GLU A 277 -2.84 6.78 -8.55
N ILE A 278 -2.57 5.74 -9.35
CA ILE A 278 -1.51 4.78 -9.07
C ILE A 278 -0.12 5.43 -9.16
N VAL A 279 0.11 6.29 -10.16
CA VAL A 279 1.42 6.89 -10.39
C VAL A 279 1.74 7.96 -9.35
N HIS A 280 0.77 8.79 -9.00
CA HIS A 280 1.01 10.01 -8.22
C HIS A 280 0.47 9.98 -6.79
N CYS A 281 -0.57 9.19 -6.53
CA CYS A 281 -1.32 9.26 -5.28
C CYS A 281 -1.17 8.02 -4.39
N TRP A 282 -0.92 6.85 -4.97
CA TRP A 282 -0.97 5.58 -4.24
C TRP A 282 0.16 5.40 -3.22
N ASP A 283 -0.22 5.26 -1.95
CA ASP A 283 0.69 4.84 -0.89
C ASP A 283 0.74 3.31 -0.75
N MET A 284 1.83 2.71 -1.22
CA MET A 284 2.07 1.26 -1.16
C MET A 284 2.17 0.69 0.26
N LEU A 285 2.39 1.55 1.26
CA LEU A 285 2.40 1.14 2.67
C LEU A 285 0.99 1.22 3.30
N SER A 286 0.03 1.80 2.59
CA SER A 286 -1.38 1.87 2.97
C SER A 286 -2.10 0.59 2.53
N THR A 287 -2.47 -0.25 3.49
CA THR A 287 -3.18 -1.51 3.21
C THR A 287 -4.60 -1.24 2.69
N ARG A 288 -5.24 -0.13 3.09
CA ARG A 288 -6.56 0.26 2.58
C ARG A 288 -6.43 0.66 1.10
N GLU A 289 -5.56 1.61 0.79
CA GLU A 289 -5.38 2.06 -0.60
C GLU A 289 -4.90 0.93 -1.50
N THR A 290 -4.02 0.03 -1.02
CA THR A 290 -3.60 -1.12 -1.82
C THR A 290 -4.78 -2.05 -2.14
N LYS A 291 -5.71 -2.28 -1.19
CA LYS A 291 -6.90 -3.09 -1.48
C LYS A 291 -7.80 -2.40 -2.50
N ASN A 292 -8.03 -1.11 -2.33
CA ASN A 292 -8.91 -0.35 -3.23
C ASN A 292 -8.29 -0.26 -4.64
N ALA A 293 -6.98 -0.02 -4.75
CA ALA A 293 -6.22 -0.09 -5.99
C ALA A 293 -6.33 -1.45 -6.69
N VAL A 294 -6.20 -2.55 -5.95
CA VAL A 294 -6.39 -3.92 -6.50
C VAL A 294 -7.82 -4.09 -7.02
N THR A 295 -8.83 -3.72 -6.23
CA THR A 295 -10.25 -3.81 -6.64
C THR A 295 -10.53 -2.97 -7.89
N ALA A 296 -10.06 -1.73 -7.93
CA ALA A 296 -10.21 -0.84 -9.08
C ALA A 296 -9.51 -1.39 -10.34
N THR A 297 -8.33 -1.97 -10.17
CA THR A 297 -7.60 -2.61 -11.29
C THR A 297 -8.35 -3.83 -11.81
N VAL A 298 -8.86 -4.69 -10.92
CA VAL A 298 -9.71 -5.84 -11.31
C VAL A 298 -10.95 -5.35 -12.08
N LEU A 299 -11.61 -4.31 -11.58
CA LEU A 299 -12.78 -3.74 -12.23
C LEU A 299 -12.45 -3.29 -13.66
N VAL A 300 -11.36 -2.55 -13.87
CA VAL A 300 -10.93 -2.11 -15.19
C VAL A 300 -10.58 -3.28 -16.11
N THR A 301 -9.93 -4.34 -15.59
CA THR A 301 -9.60 -5.54 -16.39
C THR A 301 -10.81 -6.35 -16.84
N ASN A 302 -11.98 -6.15 -16.24
CA ASN A 302 -13.22 -6.77 -16.70
C ASN A 302 -13.76 -6.14 -18.00
N TYR A 303 -13.33 -4.91 -18.32
CA TYR A 303 -13.74 -4.18 -19.52
C TYR A 303 -12.64 -4.08 -20.56
N VAL A 304 -11.40 -3.83 -20.13
CA VAL A 304 -10.29 -3.52 -21.02
C VAL A 304 -9.51 -4.79 -21.36
N PRO A 305 -9.32 -5.14 -22.65
CA PRO A 305 -8.61 -6.34 -23.05
C PRO A 305 -7.12 -6.24 -22.69
N THR A 306 -6.48 -7.38 -22.46
CA THR A 306 -5.04 -7.46 -22.13
C THR A 306 -4.10 -6.97 -23.24
N SER A 307 -4.62 -6.74 -24.45
CA SER A 307 -3.88 -6.15 -25.57
C SER A 307 -3.83 -4.62 -25.54
N SER A 308 -4.58 -3.97 -24.65
CA SER A 308 -4.57 -2.51 -24.52
C SER A 308 -3.22 -2.00 -24.02
N GLU A 309 -2.67 -1.01 -24.72
CA GLU A 309 -1.44 -0.32 -24.32
C GLU A 309 -1.62 0.41 -22.99
N ALA A 310 -2.78 1.06 -22.79
CA ALA A 310 -3.06 1.82 -21.58
C ALA A 310 -3.15 0.91 -20.34
N LEU A 311 -3.73 -0.30 -20.48
CA LEU A 311 -3.73 -1.30 -19.41
C LEU A 311 -2.31 -1.83 -19.14
N SER A 312 -1.50 -2.03 -20.18
CA SER A 312 -0.09 -2.42 -20.03
C SER A 312 0.69 -1.35 -19.25
N ASP A 313 0.50 -0.08 -19.56
CA ASP A 313 1.15 1.04 -18.86
C ASP A 313 0.78 1.08 -17.38
N LEU A 314 -0.50 0.88 -17.05
CA LEU A 314 -0.97 0.76 -15.66
C LEU A 314 -0.24 -0.37 -14.91
N LEU A 315 -0.13 -1.56 -15.52
CA LEU A 315 0.55 -2.70 -14.90
C LEU A 315 2.06 -2.46 -14.74
N VAL A 316 2.68 -1.74 -15.69
CA VAL A 316 4.08 -1.33 -15.58
C VAL A 316 4.26 -0.33 -14.43
N ALA A 317 3.37 0.66 -14.29
CA ALA A 317 3.39 1.61 -13.18
C ALA A 317 3.30 0.88 -11.84
N ILE A 318 2.29 0.02 -11.65
CA ILE A 318 2.12 -0.78 -10.41
C ILE A 318 3.40 -1.53 -10.06
N ARG A 319 3.98 -2.26 -11.03
CA ARG A 319 5.20 -3.04 -10.80
C ARG A 319 6.38 -2.15 -10.42
N THR A 320 6.53 -0.99 -11.07
CA THR A 320 7.63 -0.06 -10.83
C THR A 320 7.53 0.54 -9.43
N HIS A 321 6.35 1.00 -9.04
CA HIS A 321 6.10 1.49 -7.69
C HIS A 321 6.43 0.43 -6.64
N LEU A 322 5.89 -0.79 -6.78
CA LEU A 322 6.17 -1.88 -5.84
C LEU A 322 7.67 -2.19 -5.72
N ALA A 323 8.40 -2.19 -6.84
CA ALA A 323 9.85 -2.36 -6.85
C ALA A 323 10.56 -1.21 -6.12
N ASP A 324 10.16 0.04 -6.34
CA ASP A 324 10.73 1.21 -5.66
C ASP A 324 10.47 1.19 -4.15
N ALA A 325 9.27 0.80 -3.70
CA ALA A 325 8.98 0.60 -2.28
C ALA A 325 9.88 -0.47 -1.66
N VAL A 326 10.05 -1.60 -2.35
CA VAL A 326 10.96 -2.66 -1.89
C VAL A 326 12.38 -2.12 -1.84
N ALA A 327 12.87 -1.44 -2.88
CA ALA A 327 14.24 -0.91 -2.97
C ALA A 327 14.56 0.12 -1.88
N ASN A 328 13.66 1.06 -1.63
CA ASN A 328 13.84 2.14 -0.64
C ASN A 328 13.66 1.70 0.82
N LEU A 329 13.09 0.51 1.06
CA LEU A 329 12.95 -0.01 2.41
C LEU A 329 14.28 -0.50 2.98
N THR A 330 14.59 -0.11 4.22
CA THR A 330 15.74 -0.63 4.97
C THR A 330 15.28 -1.32 6.24
N VAL A 331 15.85 -2.49 6.53
CA VAL A 331 15.58 -3.25 7.76
C VAL A 331 16.90 -3.41 8.52
N PRO A 332 17.09 -2.74 9.67
CA PRO A 332 18.38 -2.74 10.37
C PRO A 332 18.77 -4.13 10.88
N THR A 333 20.02 -4.55 10.70
CA THR A 333 20.55 -5.85 11.16
C THR A 333 21.30 -5.75 12.49
N TRP A 334 20.95 -4.77 13.33
CA TRP A 334 21.62 -4.52 14.60
C TRP A 334 21.57 -5.73 15.54
N SER A 335 22.65 -5.95 16.28
CA SER A 335 22.78 -7.10 17.19
C SER A 335 21.98 -6.88 18.48
N PRO A 336 21.59 -7.96 19.19
CA PRO A 336 20.83 -7.84 20.44
C PRO A 336 21.52 -7.01 21.52
N HIS A 337 22.85 -6.96 21.51
CA HIS A 337 23.63 -6.14 22.45
C HIS A 337 23.47 -4.64 22.16
N ILE A 338 23.50 -4.25 20.88
CA ILE A 338 23.25 -2.88 20.45
C ILE A 338 21.82 -2.46 20.80
N LEU A 339 20.83 -3.31 20.50
CA LEU A 339 19.42 -3.03 20.78
C LEU A 339 19.12 -2.81 22.26
N LYS A 340 19.91 -3.42 23.16
CA LYS A 340 19.80 -3.21 24.62
C LYS A 340 20.42 -1.89 25.09
N VAL A 341 21.50 -1.46 24.45
CA VAL A 341 22.29 -0.29 24.85
C VAL A 341 21.75 1.00 24.25
N VAL A 342 21.09 0.92 23.10
CA VAL A 342 20.51 2.08 22.41
C VAL A 342 18.98 2.01 22.51
N PRO A 343 18.34 2.78 23.43
CA PRO A 343 16.92 2.63 23.74
C PRO A 343 15.98 2.80 22.53
N ASN A 344 16.31 3.72 21.62
CA ASN A 344 15.49 3.99 20.42
C ASN A 344 15.76 3.00 19.26
N ALA A 345 16.87 2.27 19.27
CA ALA A 345 17.24 1.36 18.19
C ALA A 345 16.29 0.16 18.10
N ALA A 346 15.90 -0.42 19.24
CA ALA A 346 14.93 -1.51 19.28
C ALA A 346 13.58 -1.11 18.68
N ARG A 347 13.12 0.11 18.97
CA ARG A 347 11.88 0.68 18.43
C ARG A 347 11.94 0.86 16.92
N VAL A 348 12.97 1.55 16.43
CA VAL A 348 13.15 1.80 14.99
C VAL A 348 13.30 0.49 14.21
N ALA A 349 14.09 -0.46 14.73
CA ALA A 349 14.22 -1.77 14.11
C ALA A 349 12.90 -2.57 14.10
N ALA A 350 12.07 -2.45 15.16
CA ALA A 350 10.72 -3.02 15.17
C ALA A 350 9.81 -2.36 14.12
N TYR A 351 9.76 -1.03 14.07
CA TYR A 351 8.97 -0.28 13.10
C TYR A 351 9.34 -0.63 11.65
N ARG A 352 10.63 -0.62 11.30
CA ARG A 352 11.11 -0.96 9.95
C ARG A 352 10.81 -2.41 9.57
N PHE A 353 10.93 -3.33 10.53
CA PHE A 353 10.51 -4.71 10.32
C PHE A 353 8.99 -4.81 10.10
N GLY A 354 8.16 -4.16 10.92
CA GLY A 354 6.71 -4.16 10.74
C GLY A 354 6.29 -3.56 9.39
N MET A 355 6.94 -2.48 8.95
CA MET A 355 6.75 -1.92 7.61
C MET A 355 7.08 -2.94 6.50
N SER A 356 8.15 -3.72 6.67
CA SER A 356 8.53 -4.77 5.70
C SER A 356 7.49 -5.87 5.60
N VAL A 357 6.95 -6.33 6.73
CA VAL A 357 5.88 -7.33 6.80
C VAL A 357 4.58 -6.77 6.19
N ARG A 358 4.28 -5.49 6.46
CA ARG A 358 3.12 -4.80 5.89
C ARG A 358 3.24 -4.68 4.36
N LEU A 359 4.39 -4.24 3.86
CA LEU A 359 4.65 -4.14 2.42
C LEU A 359 4.56 -5.52 1.75
N MET A 360 5.13 -6.56 2.37
CA MET A 360 5.03 -7.94 1.89
C MET A 360 3.58 -8.38 1.72
N ARG A 361 2.75 -8.14 2.74
CA ARG A 361 1.31 -8.43 2.68
C ARG A 361 0.61 -7.64 1.58
N ASN A 362 0.92 -6.35 1.44
CA ASN A 362 0.34 -5.48 0.42
C ASN A 362 0.70 -5.97 -1.00
N ILE A 363 1.95 -6.35 -1.26
CA ILE A 363 2.37 -6.94 -2.55
C ILE A 363 1.60 -8.25 -2.83
N CYS A 364 1.39 -9.09 -1.81
CA CYS A 364 0.65 -10.34 -1.96
C CYS A 364 -0.82 -10.17 -2.37
N LEU A 365 -1.42 -8.98 -2.19
CA LEU A 365 -2.79 -8.69 -2.65
C LEU A 365 -2.90 -8.67 -4.17
N TRP A 366 -1.79 -8.42 -4.88
CA TRP A 366 -1.73 -8.35 -6.34
C TRP A 366 -1.65 -9.73 -7.03
N LYS A 367 -1.81 -10.84 -6.30
CA LYS A 367 -1.62 -12.21 -6.80
C LYS A 367 -2.52 -12.63 -7.97
N GLU A 368 -3.68 -12.01 -8.10
CA GLU A 368 -4.63 -12.29 -9.20
C GLU A 368 -4.40 -11.40 -10.43
N ILE A 369 -3.56 -10.36 -10.29
CA ILE A 369 -3.26 -9.38 -11.36
C ILE A 369 -1.85 -9.58 -11.92
N LEU A 370 -0.86 -9.74 -11.04
CA LEU A 370 0.54 -9.88 -11.40
C LEU A 370 0.95 -11.33 -11.51
N ALA A 371 1.77 -11.64 -12.53
CA ALA A 371 2.31 -12.98 -12.72
C ALA A 371 3.19 -13.40 -11.54
N LEU A 372 3.05 -14.66 -11.12
CA LEU A 372 3.74 -15.22 -9.95
C LEU A 372 5.27 -14.97 -9.95
N PRO A 373 6.02 -15.09 -11.06
CA PRO A 373 7.46 -14.80 -11.07
C PRO A 373 7.81 -13.35 -10.70
N VAL A 374 6.94 -12.39 -11.01
CA VAL A 374 7.13 -10.97 -10.63
C VAL A 374 6.98 -10.83 -9.11
N LEU A 375 5.99 -11.50 -8.53
CA LEU A 375 5.76 -11.51 -7.09
C LEU A 375 6.88 -12.25 -6.36
N GLU A 376 7.36 -13.37 -6.88
CA GLU A 376 8.50 -14.12 -6.31
C GLU A 376 9.74 -13.22 -6.23
N LYS A 377 10.07 -12.50 -7.30
CA LYS A 377 11.21 -11.57 -7.32
C LYS A 377 11.09 -10.48 -6.24
N LEU A 378 9.93 -9.79 -6.19
CA LEU A 378 9.73 -8.68 -5.25
C LEU A 378 9.64 -9.15 -3.79
N VAL A 379 8.83 -10.17 -3.53
CA VAL A 379 8.50 -10.62 -2.16
C VAL A 379 9.56 -11.55 -1.61
N LEU A 380 9.99 -12.56 -2.37
CA LEU A 380 10.90 -13.59 -1.87
C LEU A 380 12.35 -13.12 -2.03
N ASP A 381 12.79 -12.80 -3.24
CA ASP A 381 14.20 -12.54 -3.50
C ASP A 381 14.65 -11.21 -2.87
N GLU A 382 13.97 -10.11 -3.21
CA GLU A 382 14.41 -8.77 -2.83
C GLU A 382 14.00 -8.39 -1.39
N LEU A 383 12.74 -8.63 -1.00
CA LEU A 383 12.25 -8.23 0.31
C LEU A 383 12.58 -9.27 1.39
N LEU A 384 12.09 -10.50 1.27
CA LEU A 384 12.25 -11.53 2.30
C LEU A 384 13.72 -11.94 2.47
N TYR A 385 14.37 -12.43 1.42
CA TYR A 385 15.74 -12.95 1.51
C TYR A 385 16.78 -11.83 1.52
N GLY A 386 16.55 -10.77 0.74
CA GLY A 386 17.45 -9.62 0.68
C GLY A 386 17.47 -8.77 1.95
N LYS A 387 16.32 -8.57 2.62
CA LYS A 387 16.20 -7.55 3.69
C LYS A 387 15.66 -8.08 5.01
N VAL A 388 14.59 -8.88 5.00
CA VAL A 388 13.92 -9.31 6.23
C VAL A 388 14.65 -10.45 6.94
N LEU A 389 15.04 -11.50 6.20
CA LEU A 389 15.69 -12.69 6.76
C LEU A 389 17.04 -12.36 7.43
N PRO A 390 17.91 -11.48 6.90
CA PRO A 390 19.10 -11.00 7.60
C PRO A 390 18.78 -10.35 8.96
N HIS A 391 17.71 -9.57 9.04
CA HIS A 391 17.27 -8.96 10.29
C HIS A 391 16.81 -10.00 11.32
N VAL A 392 15.93 -10.93 10.94
CA VAL A 392 15.47 -11.94 11.91
C VAL A 392 16.64 -12.83 12.36
N ARG A 393 17.58 -13.13 11.46
CA ARG A 393 18.84 -13.82 11.82
C ARG A 393 19.67 -13.06 12.84
N SER A 394 19.75 -11.72 12.78
CA SER A 394 20.54 -10.94 13.73
C SER A 394 20.01 -11.04 15.17
N ILE A 395 18.69 -11.25 15.33
CA ILE A 395 18.04 -11.34 16.65
C ILE A 395 17.87 -12.76 17.19
N THR A 396 18.37 -13.78 16.49
CA THR A 396 18.19 -15.22 16.81
C THR A 396 18.51 -15.58 18.27
N ALA A 397 19.46 -14.89 18.91
CA ALA A 397 19.79 -15.12 20.33
C ALA A 397 18.59 -14.87 21.26
N ASN A 398 17.73 -13.91 20.91
CA ASN A 398 16.43 -13.68 21.54
C ASN A 398 15.36 -14.53 20.84
N VAL A 399 15.31 -15.81 21.23
CA VAL A 399 14.44 -16.82 20.60
C VAL A 399 12.96 -16.43 20.61
N HIS A 400 12.47 -15.76 21.67
CA HIS A 400 11.07 -15.35 21.72
C HIS A 400 10.76 -14.29 20.65
N ASP A 401 11.56 -13.23 20.55
CA ASP A 401 11.40 -12.17 19.54
C ASP A 401 11.58 -12.72 18.12
N ALA A 402 12.60 -13.57 17.92
CA ALA A 402 12.84 -14.22 16.63
C ALA A 402 11.66 -15.09 16.18
N ILE A 403 11.07 -15.89 17.07
CA ILE A 403 9.87 -16.68 16.75
C ILE A 403 8.68 -15.77 16.42
N THR A 404 8.39 -14.76 17.25
CA THR A 404 7.29 -13.82 16.99
C THR A 404 7.44 -13.13 15.64
N ARG A 405 8.64 -12.65 15.28
CA ARG A 405 8.89 -12.01 13.99
C ARG A 405 8.74 -12.99 12.83
N THR A 406 9.23 -14.21 12.98
CA THR A 406 9.11 -15.25 11.94
C THR A 406 7.64 -15.61 11.67
N GLU A 407 6.81 -15.70 12.70
CA GLU A 407 5.37 -15.90 12.54
C GLU A 407 4.71 -14.76 11.75
N ARG A 408 5.11 -13.51 12.00
CA ARG A 408 4.59 -12.35 11.27
C ARG A 408 4.95 -12.39 9.79
N VAL A 409 6.16 -12.82 9.45
CA VAL A 409 6.59 -13.06 8.07
C VAL A 409 5.75 -14.13 7.41
N ILE A 410 5.59 -15.30 8.03
CA ILE A 410 4.81 -16.41 7.45
C ILE A 410 3.34 -15.98 7.27
N ALA A 411 2.77 -15.28 8.24
CA ALA A 411 1.40 -14.76 8.16
C ALA A 411 1.22 -13.75 7.00
N SER A 412 2.25 -12.98 6.63
CA SER A 412 2.17 -12.09 5.46
C SER A 412 2.21 -12.80 4.11
N LEU A 413 2.70 -14.05 4.06
CA LEU A 413 2.78 -14.88 2.85
C LEU A 413 1.58 -15.83 2.70
N SER A 414 0.65 -15.81 3.66
CA SER A 414 -0.50 -16.69 3.71
C SER A 414 -1.44 -16.48 2.52
N GLY A 415 -1.84 -17.57 1.87
CA GLY A 415 -2.70 -17.56 0.68
C GLY A 415 -1.97 -17.34 -0.64
N VAL A 416 -0.63 -17.22 -0.64
CA VAL A 416 0.21 -17.21 -1.85
C VAL A 416 1.24 -18.35 -1.81
N TRP A 417 2.11 -18.36 -0.78
CA TRP A 417 3.16 -19.38 -0.60
C TRP A 417 3.07 -20.14 0.73
N ALA A 418 2.32 -19.64 1.71
CA ALA A 418 2.06 -20.30 2.98
C ALA A 418 0.56 -20.53 3.20
N GLY A 419 0.22 -21.49 4.07
CA GLY A 419 -1.14 -21.82 4.46
C GLY A 419 -1.70 -23.11 3.84
N PRO A 420 -2.86 -23.57 4.33
CA PRO A 420 -3.38 -24.93 4.07
C PRO A 420 -3.77 -25.19 2.61
N ASN A 421 -4.02 -24.13 1.83
CA ASN A 421 -4.49 -24.25 0.44
C ASN A 421 -3.34 -24.13 -0.58
N VAL A 422 -2.08 -24.05 -0.13
CA VAL A 422 -0.93 -23.86 -1.02
C VAL A 422 -0.30 -25.20 -1.38
N THR A 423 0.04 -25.40 -2.66
CA THR A 423 0.69 -26.63 -3.13
C THR A 423 2.15 -26.72 -2.67
N GLY A 424 2.64 -27.95 -2.46
CA GLY A 424 4.01 -28.22 -2.00
C GLY A 424 5.12 -27.73 -2.95
N GLU A 425 4.83 -27.45 -4.22
CA GLU A 425 5.80 -26.86 -5.14
C GLU A 425 6.09 -25.39 -4.82
N ARG A 426 5.05 -24.64 -4.41
CA ARG A 426 5.20 -23.22 -4.02
C ARG A 426 5.91 -23.08 -2.68
N SER A 427 5.73 -24.05 -1.76
CA SER A 427 6.43 -24.03 -0.47
C SER A 427 7.94 -24.30 -0.59
N ARG A 428 8.39 -25.05 -1.61
CA ARG A 428 9.84 -25.26 -1.88
C ARG A 428 10.60 -23.96 -2.13
N LYS A 429 9.93 -22.93 -2.66
CA LYS A 429 10.53 -21.61 -2.83
C LYS A 429 10.90 -20.98 -1.49
N LEU A 430 10.22 -21.35 -0.40
CA LEU A 430 10.45 -20.87 0.97
C LEU A 430 11.57 -21.61 1.72
N GLN A 431 12.38 -22.43 1.05
CA GLN A 431 13.44 -23.21 1.71
C GLN A 431 14.35 -22.38 2.64
N PRO A 432 14.83 -21.17 2.27
CA PRO A 432 15.67 -20.38 3.18
C PRO A 432 14.96 -19.97 4.48
N LEU A 433 13.63 -19.82 4.44
CA LEU A 433 12.80 -19.54 5.61
C LEU A 433 12.57 -20.81 6.44
N VAL A 434 12.31 -21.95 5.80
CA VAL A 434 12.22 -23.26 6.46
C VAL A 434 13.52 -23.58 7.22
N ASP A 435 14.67 -23.41 6.57
CA ASP A 435 15.98 -23.61 7.18
C ASP A 435 16.18 -22.73 8.42
N TYR A 436 15.66 -21.50 8.38
CA TYR A 436 15.70 -20.59 9.50
C TYR A 436 14.78 -21.01 10.66
N VAL A 437 13.56 -21.48 10.37
CA VAL A 437 12.65 -22.04 11.38
C VAL A 437 13.28 -23.28 12.05
N LEU A 438 13.94 -24.14 11.28
CA LEU A 438 14.68 -25.29 11.82
C LEU A 438 15.88 -24.87 12.69
N LEU A 439 16.59 -23.79 12.32
CA LEU A 439 17.65 -23.21 13.14
C LEU A 439 17.10 -22.68 14.48
N LEU A 440 15.93 -22.05 14.48
CA LEU A 440 15.25 -21.64 15.72
C LEU A 440 14.90 -22.85 16.59
N GLY A 441 14.40 -23.94 15.99
CA GLY A 441 14.15 -25.22 16.67
C GLY A 441 15.40 -25.76 17.37
N LYS A 442 16.52 -25.85 16.66
CA LYS A 442 17.81 -26.29 17.24
C LYS A 442 18.31 -25.37 18.36
N THR A 443 18.08 -24.06 18.22
CA THR A 443 18.47 -23.07 19.24
C THR A 443 17.60 -23.21 20.50
N LEU A 444 16.30 -23.47 20.34
CA LEU A 444 15.37 -23.73 21.43
C LEU A 444 15.70 -25.05 22.14
N GLU A 445 16.04 -26.10 21.39
CA GLU A 445 16.44 -27.40 21.94
C GLU A 445 17.68 -27.28 22.83
N LYS A 446 18.73 -26.58 22.36
CA LYS A 446 19.92 -26.30 23.17
C LYS A 446 19.58 -25.60 24.48
N LYS A 447 18.63 -24.65 24.46
CA LYS A 447 18.17 -23.93 25.65
C LYS A 447 17.33 -24.80 26.59
N HIS A 448 16.55 -25.73 26.03
CA HIS A 448 15.78 -26.72 26.80
C HIS A 448 16.69 -27.66 27.58
N VAL A 449 17.75 -28.17 26.94
CA VAL A 449 18.77 -29.04 27.59
C VAL A 449 19.52 -28.34 28.73
N ILE A 450 19.63 -27.01 28.69
CA ILE A 450 20.30 -26.19 29.72
C ILE A 450 19.39 -25.89 30.95
N GLY A 451 18.12 -26.34 30.94
CA GLY A 451 17.24 -26.28 32.11
C GLY A 451 16.35 -25.03 32.21
N ILE A 452 16.03 -24.36 31.10
CA ILE A 452 14.94 -23.37 31.04
C ILE A 452 13.60 -24.08 31.24
N THR A 453 12.62 -23.43 31.89
CA THR A 453 11.34 -24.04 32.26
C THR A 453 10.67 -24.80 31.09
N GLU A 454 10.25 -26.04 31.33
CA GLU A 454 9.60 -26.89 30.31
C GLU A 454 8.33 -26.25 29.73
N SER A 455 7.62 -25.46 30.55
CA SER A 455 6.39 -24.76 30.14
C SER A 455 6.63 -23.68 29.09
N GLU A 456 7.68 -22.85 29.26
CA GLU A 456 8.01 -21.78 28.30
C GLU A 456 8.58 -22.36 26.99
N THR A 457 9.47 -23.35 27.10
CA THR A 457 10.06 -24.02 25.94
C THR A 457 9.02 -24.80 25.14
N GLY A 458 8.06 -25.46 25.81
CA GLY A 458 6.93 -26.13 25.16
C GLY A 458 6.01 -25.16 24.41
N GLY A 459 5.75 -23.97 24.97
CA GLY A 459 4.96 -22.93 24.30
C GLY A 459 5.58 -22.45 22.99
N LEU A 460 6.88 -22.19 23.00
CA LEU A 460 7.64 -21.80 21.80
C LEU A 460 7.76 -22.95 20.78
N ALA A 461 7.92 -24.19 21.24
CA ALA A 461 7.95 -25.36 20.36
C ALA A 461 6.62 -25.58 19.62
N ARG A 462 5.47 -25.36 20.26
CA ARG A 462 4.16 -25.40 19.58
C ARG A 462 4.05 -24.35 18.46
N ARG A 463 4.58 -23.15 18.70
CA ARG A 463 4.62 -22.07 17.72
C ARG A 463 5.48 -22.43 16.50
N LEU A 464 6.68 -22.98 16.74
CA LEU A 464 7.54 -23.53 15.67
C LEU A 464 6.85 -24.65 14.88
N LYS A 465 6.19 -25.60 15.58
CA LYS A 465 5.40 -26.67 14.96
C LYS A 465 4.35 -26.10 14.01
N LYS A 466 3.57 -25.12 14.49
CA LYS A 466 2.52 -24.46 13.69
C LYS A 466 3.09 -23.78 12.45
N MET A 467 4.21 -23.05 12.57
CA MET A 467 4.87 -22.43 11.42
C MET A 467 5.30 -23.46 10.36
N LEU A 468 5.85 -24.60 10.77
CA LEU A 468 6.22 -25.67 9.83
C LEU A 468 5.00 -26.26 9.13
N VAL A 469 3.87 -26.41 9.82
CA VAL A 469 2.60 -26.82 9.20
C VAL A 469 2.13 -25.78 8.17
N GLU A 470 2.19 -24.49 8.50
CA GLU A 470 1.84 -23.41 7.57
C GLU A 470 2.76 -23.35 6.34
N LEU A 471 4.00 -23.85 6.46
CA LEU A 471 4.97 -23.98 5.37
C LEU A 471 4.87 -25.32 4.61
N ASN A 472 3.87 -26.18 4.92
CA ASN A 472 3.72 -27.53 4.38
C ASN A 472 4.89 -28.50 4.70
N GLU A 473 5.61 -28.26 5.79
CA GLU A 473 6.75 -29.04 6.26
C GLU A 473 6.36 -30.04 7.36
N TYR A 474 5.45 -30.97 7.02
CA TYR A 474 4.81 -31.87 7.99
C TYR A 474 5.74 -32.89 8.67
N ASP A 475 6.80 -33.35 7.98
CA ASP A 475 7.80 -34.23 8.58
C ASP A 475 8.60 -33.48 9.65
N ASN A 476 9.10 -32.29 9.30
CA ASN A 476 9.80 -31.39 10.22
C ASN A 476 8.93 -31.00 11.42
N ALA A 477 7.63 -30.74 11.20
CA ALA A 477 6.68 -30.44 12.28
C ALA A 477 6.51 -31.62 13.25
N ARG A 478 6.47 -32.86 12.74
CA ARG A 478 6.43 -34.09 13.57
C ARG A 478 7.69 -34.26 14.39
N ASP A 479 8.85 -33.94 13.82
CA ASP A 479 10.11 -34.06 14.53
C ASP A 479 10.21 -33.05 15.68
N ILE A 480 9.79 -31.80 15.49
CA ILE A 480 9.66 -30.83 16.59
C ILE A 480 8.70 -31.34 17.67
N ALA A 481 7.56 -31.92 17.30
CA ALA A 481 6.61 -32.46 18.27
C ALA A 481 7.21 -33.61 19.11
N ARG A 482 8.02 -34.47 18.48
CA ARG A 482 8.74 -35.57 19.16
C ARG A 482 9.81 -35.03 20.11
N THR A 483 10.65 -34.11 19.66
CA THR A 483 11.77 -33.55 20.45
C THR A 483 11.30 -32.86 21.73
N PHE A 484 10.15 -32.17 21.68
CA PHE A 484 9.60 -31.44 22.83
C PHE A 484 8.41 -32.15 23.51
N HIS A 485 8.16 -33.43 23.19
CA HIS A 485 7.08 -34.24 23.78
C HIS A 485 5.68 -33.57 23.73
N LEU A 486 5.35 -32.92 22.62
CA LEU A 486 4.06 -32.25 22.42
C LEU A 486 2.97 -33.30 22.13
N LYS A 487 1.88 -33.31 22.93
CA LYS A 487 0.79 -34.31 22.85
C LYS A 487 -0.26 -34.06 21.76
N GLU A 488 -0.09 -33.01 20.96
CA GLU A 488 -1.10 -32.54 20.00
C GLU A 488 -0.87 -33.13 18.60
N ALA A 489 -1.94 -33.53 17.91
CA ALA A 489 -1.89 -33.92 16.49
C ALA A 489 -1.48 -32.73 15.58
N LEU A 490 -1.08 -33.04 14.35
CA LEU A 490 -0.70 -32.07 13.31
C LEU A 490 -1.88 -31.22 12.86
#